data_AF-A0AAP5WCF5-F1
#
_entry.id   AF-A0AAP5WCF5-F1
#
_cell.length_a   1.000
_cell.length_b   1.000
_cell.length_c   1.000
_cell.angle_alpha   90.00
_cell.angle_beta   90.00
_cell.angle_gamma   90.00
#
_symmetry.space_group_name_H-M   'P 1'
#
loop_
_entity.id
_entity.type
_entity.pdbx_description
1 polymer ?
#
loop_
_entity_poly.entity_id
_entity_poly.type
_entity_poly.pdbx_seq_one_letter_code
_entity_poly.pdbx_strand_id
1 'polypeptide(L)'
;IGAGARTWLVEAAAAGTSRIGQKMAEAVTLAKLAGTDQVDRALGVAAVHQRFAHGDLASLLTAAGHRTGMHTATEERSLTQGTAGWAGLGTSNTEGAAR
;
A
#
# COMPACT_ATOMS: atom_id res chain seq x y z
N ILE A 1 14.51 17.08 2.02
CA ILE A 1 13.67 15.87 2.20
C ILE A 1 13.51 15.66 3.71
N GLY A 2 12.27 15.51 4.17
CA GLY A 2 11.82 15.76 5.55
C GLY A 2 12.06 14.63 6.56
N ALA A 3 11.05 14.38 7.40
CA ALA A 3 11.14 13.46 8.54
C ALA A 3 11.23 11.99 8.12
N GLY A 4 10.62 11.62 6.99
CA GLY A 4 10.73 10.29 6.42
C GLY A 4 12.15 9.93 6.03
N ALA A 5 12.91 10.90 5.47
CA ALA A 5 14.32 10.71 5.15
C ALA A 5 15.19 10.44 6.39
N ARG A 6 14.95 11.15 7.50
CA ARG A 6 15.64 10.89 8.78
C ARG A 6 15.38 9.46 9.25
N THR A 7 14.11 9.07 9.30
CA THR A 7 13.70 7.73 9.77
C THR A 7 14.34 6.64 8.92
N TRP A 8 14.32 6.81 7.60
CA TRP A 8 14.96 5.88 6.67
C TRP A 8 16.47 5.74 6.93
N LEU A 9 17.19 6.84 7.19
CA LEU A 9 18.63 6.78 7.47
C LEU A 9 18.95 6.03 8.77
N VAL A 10 18.16 6.24 9.81
CA VAL A 10 18.34 5.55 11.11
C VAL A 10 18.09 4.05 10.95
N GLU A 11 16.98 3.68 10.32
CA GLU A 11 16.61 2.29 10.10
C GLU A 11 17.58 1.57 9.14
N ALA A 12 18.00 2.25 8.07
CA ALA A 12 18.98 1.69 7.13
C ALA A 12 20.34 1.43 7.79
N ALA A 13 20.77 2.32 8.69
CA ALA A 13 21.99 2.14 9.47
C ALA A 13 21.87 0.98 10.46
N ALA A 14 20.73 0.88 11.17
CA ALA A 14 20.44 -0.24 12.07
C ALA A 14 20.42 -1.58 11.32
N ALA A 15 19.89 -1.61 10.09
CA ALA A 15 19.86 -2.78 9.23
C ALA A 15 21.20 -3.09 8.54
N GLY A 16 22.25 -2.28 8.75
CA GLY A 16 23.57 -2.50 8.12
C GLY A 16 23.55 -2.32 6.59
N THR A 17 22.67 -1.45 6.08
CA THR A 17 22.49 -1.24 4.64
C THR A 17 23.76 -0.70 4.00
N SER A 18 24.27 -1.37 2.98
CA SER A 18 25.39 -0.85 2.18
C SER A 18 24.97 0.31 1.27
N ARG A 19 25.91 1.25 1.04
CA ARG A 19 25.78 2.37 0.09
C ARG A 19 24.64 3.36 0.42
N ILE A 20 24.39 3.62 1.71
CA ILE A 20 23.34 4.53 2.20
C ILE A 20 23.42 5.91 1.52
N GLY A 21 24.62 6.50 1.43
CA GLY A 21 24.81 7.82 0.81
C GLY A 21 24.43 7.86 -0.67
N GLN A 22 24.78 6.81 -1.42
CA GLN A 22 24.43 6.71 -2.85
C GLN A 22 22.90 6.60 -3.02
N LYS A 23 22.26 5.73 -2.23
CA LYS A 23 20.79 5.55 -2.26
C LYS A 23 20.05 6.82 -1.85
N MET A 24 20.57 7.57 -0.88
CA MET A 24 19.98 8.85 -0.48
C MET A 24 20.19 9.93 -1.55
N ALA A 25 21.32 9.96 -2.24
CA ALA A 25 21.54 10.86 -3.37
C ALA A 25 20.58 10.56 -4.55
N GLU A 26 20.33 9.27 -4.84
CA GLU A 26 19.31 8.83 -5.79
C GLU A 26 17.91 9.32 -5.35
N ALA A 27 17.57 9.17 -4.07
CA ALA A 27 16.30 9.65 -3.52
C ALA A 27 16.13 11.17 -3.64
N VAL A 28 17.17 11.96 -3.33
CA VAL A 28 17.16 13.43 -3.52
C VAL A 28 17.01 13.78 -4.99
N THR A 29 17.62 13.02 -5.89
CA THR A 29 17.47 13.23 -7.33
C THR A 29 16.02 12.98 -7.76
N LEU A 30 15.42 11.86 -7.33
CA LEU A 30 14.00 11.57 -7.57
C LEU A 30 13.07 12.65 -7.00
N ALA A 31 13.40 13.21 -5.83
CA ALA A 31 12.60 14.29 -5.22
C ALA A 31 12.56 15.56 -6.08
N LYS A 32 13.59 15.81 -6.89
CA LYS A 32 13.59 16.92 -7.86
C LYS A 32 12.63 16.70 -9.03
N LEU A 33 12.34 15.44 -9.37
CA LEU A 33 11.44 15.08 -10.48
C LEU A 33 9.99 14.90 -10.01
N ALA A 34 9.77 14.20 -8.89
CA ALA A 34 8.45 13.79 -8.41
C ALA A 34 7.89 14.66 -7.28
N GLY A 35 8.71 15.56 -6.71
CA GLY A 35 8.36 16.37 -5.56
C GLY A 35 8.88 15.80 -4.24
N THR A 36 9.27 16.70 -3.33
CA THR A 36 9.92 16.34 -2.06
C THR A 36 9.00 15.61 -1.10
N ASP A 37 7.71 15.93 -1.09
CA ASP A 37 6.76 15.39 -0.11
C ASP A 37 6.37 13.94 -0.43
N GLN A 38 6.22 13.61 -1.73
CA GLN A 38 5.98 12.23 -2.14
C GLN A 38 7.16 11.34 -1.82
N VAL A 39 8.38 11.81 -2.09
CA VAL A 39 9.59 11.04 -1.81
C VAL A 39 9.82 10.90 -0.31
N ASP A 40 9.54 11.94 0.49
CA ASP A 40 9.65 11.84 1.95
C ASP A 40 8.66 10.82 2.54
N ARG A 41 7.41 10.84 2.06
CA ARG A 41 6.41 9.82 2.44
C ARG A 41 6.85 8.42 2.05
N ALA A 42 7.38 8.24 0.84
CA ALA A 42 7.84 6.95 0.35
C ALA A 42 9.05 6.42 1.16
N LEU A 43 9.97 7.30 1.55
CA LEU A 43 11.08 6.96 2.45
C LEU A 43 10.59 6.50 3.83
N GLY A 44 9.59 7.16 4.40
CA GLY A 44 8.96 6.72 5.64
C GLY A 44 8.35 5.32 5.54
N VAL A 45 7.62 5.04 4.46
CA VAL A 45 7.05 3.70 4.20
C VAL A 45 8.15 2.66 3.99
N ALA A 46 9.21 3.00 3.26
CA ALA A 46 10.35 2.12 3.04
C ALA A 46 11.05 1.73 4.36
N ALA A 47 11.19 2.69 5.27
CA ALA A 47 11.79 2.47 6.59
C ALA A 47 10.97 1.47 7.43
N VAL A 48 9.64 1.65 7.48
CA VAL A 48 8.72 0.75 8.19
C VAL A 48 8.79 -0.68 7.66
N HIS A 49 8.93 -0.85 6.34
CA HIS A 49 9.00 -2.16 5.70
C HIS A 49 10.43 -2.72 5.55
N GLN A 50 11.44 -2.05 6.12
CA GLN A 50 12.87 -2.44 6.00
C GLN A 50 13.32 -2.65 4.54
N ARG A 51 12.77 -1.84 3.63
CA ARG A 51 13.07 -1.89 2.20
C ARG A 51 14.15 -0.90 1.84
N PHE A 52 15.39 -1.39 1.78
CA PHE A 52 16.58 -0.59 1.50
C PHE A 52 17.32 -1.00 0.22
N ALA A 53 16.75 -1.89 -0.60
CA ALA A 53 17.37 -2.33 -1.85
C ALA A 53 17.29 -1.24 -2.94
N HIS A 54 18.15 -1.37 -3.96
CA HIS A 54 18.08 -0.47 -5.10
C HIS A 54 16.75 -0.68 -5.85
N GLY A 55 16.11 0.41 -6.27
CA GLY A 55 14.79 0.37 -6.91
C GLY A 55 13.58 0.24 -5.96
N ASP A 56 13.78 -0.03 -4.67
CA ASP A 56 12.66 -0.12 -3.70
C ASP A 56 11.88 1.19 -3.61
N LEU A 57 12.60 2.32 -3.57
CA LEU A 57 11.98 3.64 -3.51
C LEU A 57 11.15 3.93 -4.77
N ALA A 58 11.65 3.59 -5.95
CA ALA A 58 10.92 3.76 -7.21
C ALA A 58 9.69 2.86 -7.26
N SER A 59 9.80 1.61 -6.81
CA SER A 59 8.68 0.66 -6.71
C SER A 59 7.58 1.17 -5.77
N LEU A 60 7.95 1.73 -4.61
CA LEU A 60 7.01 2.31 -3.66
C LEU A 60 6.36 3.61 -4.16
N LEU A 61 7.11 4.46 -4.86
CA LEU A 61 6.58 5.66 -5.52
C LEU A 61 5.56 5.29 -6.60
N THR A 62 5.89 4.32 -7.45
CA THR A 62 4.97 3.79 -8.46
C THR A 62 3.71 3.23 -7.79
N ALA A 63 3.84 2.38 -6.76
CA ALA A 63 2.70 1.83 -6.03
C ALA A 63 1.85 2.92 -5.33
N ALA A 64 2.47 4.02 -4.87
CA ALA A 64 1.75 5.16 -4.32
C ALA A 64 0.96 5.93 -5.40
N GLY A 65 1.54 6.11 -6.60
CA GLY A 65 0.84 6.72 -7.75
C GLY A 65 -0.37 5.91 -8.22
N HIS A 66 -0.29 4.58 -8.16
CA HIS A 66 -1.42 3.68 -8.51
C HIS A 66 -2.54 3.66 -7.47
N ARG A 67 -2.30 4.12 -6.23
CA ARG A 67 -3.32 4.19 -5.17
C ARG A 67 -4.28 5.38 -5.29
N THR A 68 -4.19 6.16 -6.36
CA THR A 68 -5.09 7.30 -6.65
C THR A 68 -6.54 6.87 -6.92
N GLY A 69 -6.80 5.58 -7.14
CA GLY A 69 -8.13 4.98 -7.05
C GLY A 69 -8.21 3.99 -5.90
N MET A 70 -8.96 4.30 -4.84
CA MET A 70 -9.39 3.26 -3.90
C MET A 70 -10.36 2.36 -4.67
N HIS A 71 -9.87 1.23 -5.18
CA HIS A 71 -10.70 0.27 -5.88
C HIS A 71 -11.47 -0.57 -4.85
N THR A 72 -12.67 -0.13 -4.51
CA THR A 72 -13.61 -0.96 -3.73
C THR A 72 -14.35 -1.88 -4.70
N ALA A 73 -14.34 -3.19 -4.43
CA ALA A 73 -15.22 -4.13 -5.10
C ALA A 73 -16.66 -3.90 -4.62
N THR A 74 -17.37 -2.99 -5.27
CA THR A 74 -18.82 -2.85 -5.12
C THR A 74 -19.51 -3.97 -5.90
N GLU A 75 -20.67 -4.44 -5.43
CA GLU A 75 -21.46 -5.48 -6.10
C GLU A 75 -21.80 -5.10 -7.55
N GLU A 76 -21.93 -3.82 -7.87
CA GLU A 76 -22.15 -3.31 -9.24
C GLU A 76 -20.98 -3.57 -10.20
N ARG A 77 -19.80 -3.88 -9.68
CA ARG A 77 -18.56 -4.13 -10.46
C ARG A 77 -17.90 -5.46 -10.11
N SER A 78 -18.63 -6.39 -9.49
CA SER A 78 -18.13 -7.72 -9.17
C SER A 78 -18.63 -8.77 -10.16
N LEU A 79 -17.74 -9.67 -10.60
CA LEU A 79 -18.10 -10.87 -11.37
C LEU A 79 -18.58 -12.03 -10.47
N THR A 80 -18.47 -11.88 -9.14
CA THR A 80 -19.00 -12.85 -8.19
C THR A 80 -20.43 -12.52 -7.83
N GLN A 81 -21.32 -13.48 -8.00
CA GLN A 81 -22.69 -13.41 -7.52
C GLN A 81 -22.71 -13.19 -6.00
N GLY A 82 -23.40 -12.13 -5.54
CA GLY A 82 -23.57 -11.84 -4.11
C GLY A 82 -24.38 -12.91 -3.39
N THR A 83 -24.26 -12.97 -2.06
CA THR A 83 -25.00 -13.95 -1.24
C THR A 83 -26.45 -13.56 -0.99
N ALA A 84 -26.92 -12.41 -1.52
CA ALA A 84 -28.30 -11.95 -1.37
C ALA A 84 -29.35 -12.98 -1.83
N GLY A 85 -29.03 -13.83 -2.83
CA GLY A 85 -29.89 -14.92 -3.27
C GLY A 85 -30.12 -16.03 -2.23
N TRP A 86 -29.29 -16.11 -1.19
CA TRP A 86 -29.40 -17.08 -0.09
C TRP A 86 -30.30 -16.59 1.05
N ALA A 87 -30.74 -15.34 1.04
CA ALA A 87 -31.53 -14.75 2.13
C ALA A 87 -32.90 -15.45 2.35
N GLY A 88 -33.40 -16.20 1.36
CA GLY A 88 -34.63 -16.98 1.48
C GLY A 88 -34.47 -18.42 1.99
N LEU A 89 -33.24 -18.94 2.12
CA LEU A 89 -33.01 -20.28 2.65
C LEU A 89 -33.21 -20.27 4.18
N GLY A 90 -34.39 -20.66 4.64
CA GLY A 90 -34.71 -20.82 6.07
C GLY A 90 -36.14 -20.45 6.44
N THR A 91 -36.87 -19.73 5.57
CA THR A 91 -38.26 -19.33 5.84
C THR A 91 -39.28 -20.42 5.51
N SER A 92 -38.92 -21.42 4.71
CA SER A 92 -39.84 -22.44 4.20
C SER A 92 -40.20 -23.56 5.19
N ASN A 93 -39.58 -23.62 6.38
CA ASN A 93 -39.77 -24.74 7.31
C ASN A 93 -40.80 -24.51 8.43
N THR A 94 -41.48 -23.36 8.47
CA THR A 94 -42.45 -23.06 9.53
C THR A 94 -43.91 -23.35 9.14
N GLU A 95 -44.21 -23.59 7.85
CA GLU A 95 -45.59 -23.78 7.36
C GLU A 95 -46.05 -25.26 7.27
N GLY A 96 -45.21 -26.20 7.72
CA GLY A 96 -45.49 -27.65 7.68
C GLY A 96 -45.98 -28.29 8.98
N ALA A 97 -45.99 -27.57 10.12
CA ALA A 97 -46.28 -28.15 11.44
C ALA A 97 -47.76 -28.08 11.88
N ALA A 98 -48.67 -27.66 11.00
CA ALA A 98 -50.10 -27.54 11.30
C ALA A 98 -50.96 -28.15 10.20
N ARG A 99 -50.92 -29.48 10.04
CA ARG A 99 -51.98 -30.27 9.38
C ARG A 99 -51.94 -31.71 9.86
#